data_AF-A0A535GZ20-F1
#
_entry.id   AF-A0A535GZ20-F1
#
_cell.length_a   1.000
_cell.length_b   1.000
_cell.length_c   1.000
_cell.angle_alpha   90.00
_cell.angle_beta   90.00
_cell.angle_gamma   90.00
#
_symmetry.space_group_name_H-M   'P 1'
#
loop_
_entity.id
_entity.type
_entity.pdbx_description
1 polymer ?
#
loop_
_entity_poly.entity_id
_entity_poly.type
_entity_poly.pdbx_seq_one_letter_code
_entity_poly.pdbx_strand_id
1 'polypeptide(L)'
;MKVVEKTQTLKMFVGGRWVDSESGETFEATSPATGEVIATLPKGTRADAGRALEAASQARSSMAALGAFDRAALLHRVADVMEGRRDDTRPGQALQGRSARRSR
;
A
#
# COMPACT_ATOMS: atom_id res chain seq x y z
N MET A 1 1.02 -30.87 4.25
CA MET A 1 0.01 -30.10 3.49
C MET A 1 -0.07 -28.75 4.16
N LYS A 2 0.66 -27.73 3.67
CA LYS A 2 0.76 -26.44 4.36
C LYS A 2 -0.48 -25.61 4.06
N VAL A 3 -1.09 -25.12 5.13
CA VAL A 3 -2.29 -24.29 5.18
C VAL A 3 -2.05 -23.03 4.33
N VAL A 4 -2.80 -22.86 3.25
CA VAL A 4 -2.86 -21.58 2.52
C VAL A 4 -3.63 -20.62 3.42
N GLU A 5 -2.91 -19.71 4.07
CA GLU A 5 -3.49 -18.60 4.83
C GLU A 5 -4.42 -17.78 3.92
N LYS A 6 -5.59 -17.41 4.44
CA LYS A 6 -6.63 -16.59 3.79
C LYS A 6 -6.05 -15.59 2.78
N THR A 7 -6.31 -15.80 1.49
CA THR A 7 -6.06 -14.79 0.45
C THR A 7 -6.91 -13.56 0.76
N GLN A 8 -6.29 -12.50 1.26
CA GLN A 8 -6.99 -11.26 1.59
C GLN A 8 -7.24 -10.47 0.31
N THR A 9 -8.48 -10.05 0.10
CA THR A 9 -8.82 -9.06 -0.94
C THR A 9 -8.53 -7.68 -0.39
N LEU A 10 -7.55 -7.00 -0.97
CA LEU A 10 -7.19 -5.64 -0.60
C LEU A 10 -8.05 -4.62 -1.36
N LYS A 11 -8.04 -3.38 -0.87
CA LYS A 11 -8.72 -2.23 -1.48
C LYS A 11 -7.71 -1.19 -1.91
N MET A 12 -8.12 -0.29 -2.81
CA MET A 12 -7.30 0.89 -3.14
C MET A 12 -7.44 1.92 -2.02
N PHE A 13 -6.40 2.72 -1.77
CA PHE A 13 -6.46 3.82 -0.82
C PHE A 13 -6.44 5.15 -1.57
N VAL A 14 -7.58 5.85 -1.62
CA VAL A 14 -7.75 7.08 -2.39
C VAL A 14 -8.39 8.14 -1.52
N GLY A 15 -7.76 9.32 -1.43
CA GLY A 15 -8.29 10.45 -0.67
C GLY A 15 -8.54 10.16 0.81
N GLY A 16 -7.71 9.33 1.44
CA GLY A 16 -7.84 8.98 2.86
C GLY A 16 -8.82 7.83 3.16
N ARG A 17 -9.37 7.17 2.13
CA ARG A 17 -10.35 6.08 2.28
C ARG A 17 -9.98 4.84 1.50
N TRP A 18 -10.35 3.68 2.04
CA TRP A 18 -10.29 2.40 1.33
C TRP A 18 -11.49 2.29 0.39
N VAL A 19 -11.24 2.10 -0.90
CA VAL A 19 -12.24 2.05 -1.97
C VAL A 19 -12.01 0.85 -2.87
N ASP A 20 -13.10 0.29 -3.38
CA ASP A 20 -13.05 -0.72 -4.43
C ASP A 20 -12.79 -0.05 -5.80
N SER A 21 -12.34 -0.84 -6.78
CA SER A 21 -12.24 -0.35 -8.16
C SER A 21 -13.62 -0.08 -8.73
N GLU A 22 -13.73 0.97 -9.55
CA GLU A 22 -14.95 1.27 -10.30
C GLU A 22 -15.45 0.08 -11.13
N SER A 23 -14.56 -0.69 -11.77
CA SER A 23 -14.94 -1.86 -12.56
C SER A 23 -15.30 -3.09 -11.72
N GLY A 24 -14.92 -3.11 -10.44
CA GLY A 24 -14.96 -4.30 -9.60
C GLY A 24 -13.99 -5.42 -10.03
N GLU A 25 -13.19 -5.22 -11.08
CA GLU A 25 -12.19 -6.20 -11.51
C GLU A 25 -11.08 -6.33 -10.46
N THR A 26 -10.59 -7.56 -10.31
CA THR A 26 -9.47 -7.88 -9.41
C THR A 26 -8.47 -8.78 -10.13
N PHE A 27 -7.24 -8.84 -9.61
CA PHE A 27 -6.21 -9.76 -10.07
C PHE A 27 -5.44 -10.35 -8.90
N GLU A 28 -4.87 -11.53 -9.09
CA GLU A 28 -4.07 -12.21 -8.08
C GLU A 28 -2.63 -11.71 -8.10
N ALA A 29 -2.12 -11.32 -6.93
CA ALA A 29 -0.71 -11.04 -6.72
C ALA A 29 0.01 -12.33 -6.32
N THR A 30 0.91 -12.79 -7.17
CA THR A 30 1.70 -14.00 -6.94
C THR A 30 3.10 -13.67 -6.43
N SER A 31 3.63 -14.56 -5.59
CA SER A 31 4.99 -14.47 -5.07
C SER A 31 6.00 -14.78 -6.17
N PRO A 32 6.97 -13.90 -6.49
CA PRO A 32 8.03 -14.20 -7.43
C PRO A 32 8.98 -15.29 -6.92
N ALA A 33 8.99 -15.55 -5.60
CA ALA A 33 9.86 -16.55 -4.98
C ALA A 33 9.23 -17.95 -4.90
N THR A 34 7.91 -18.06 -4.77
CA THR A 34 7.21 -19.35 -4.59
C THR A 34 6.15 -19.65 -5.65
N GLY A 35 5.74 -18.66 -6.45
CA GLY A 35 4.64 -18.77 -7.42
C GLY A 35 3.26 -18.81 -6.77
N GLU A 36 3.16 -18.82 -5.45
CA GLU A 36 1.89 -18.90 -4.72
C GLU A 36 1.15 -17.56 -4.76
N VAL A 37 -0.20 -17.63 -4.76
CA VAL A 37 -1.06 -16.46 -4.64
C VAL A 37 -1.03 -15.93 -3.21
N ILE A 38 -0.70 -14.65 -3.06
CA ILE A 38 -0.54 -13.99 -1.77
C ILE A 38 -1.81 -13.19 -1.42
N ALA A 39 -2.31 -12.43 -2.40
CA ALA A 39 -3.41 -11.49 -2.19
C ALA A 39 -4.16 -11.25 -3.49
N THR A 40 -5.41 -10.80 -3.36
CA THR A 40 -6.21 -10.34 -4.49
C THR A 40 -6.25 -8.81 -4.45
N LEU A 41 -5.77 -8.17 -5.52
CA LEU A 41 -5.69 -6.73 -5.66
C LEU A 41 -6.77 -6.21 -6.62
N PRO A 42 -7.36 -5.04 -6.36
CA PRO A 42 -8.28 -4.40 -7.29
C PRO A 42 -7.53 -3.89 -8.53
N LYS A 43 -8.13 -4.08 -9.70
CA LYS A 43 -7.58 -3.61 -10.98
C LYS A 43 -8.11 -2.22 -11.30
N GLY A 44 -7.35 -1.20 -10.91
CA GLY A 44 -7.75 0.19 -11.10
C GLY A 44 -8.04 0.58 -12.56
N THR A 45 -9.13 1.31 -12.77
CA THR A 45 -9.51 1.88 -14.07
C THR A 45 -8.90 3.27 -14.30
N ARG A 46 -9.07 3.82 -15.51
CA ARG A 46 -8.72 5.22 -15.79
C ARG A 46 -9.53 6.20 -14.92
N ALA A 47 -10.77 5.88 -14.60
CA ALA A 47 -11.58 6.73 -13.71
C ALA A 47 -11.07 6.68 -12.27
N ASP A 48 -10.65 5.51 -11.78
CA ASP A 48 -10.00 5.37 -10.48
C ASP A 48 -8.75 6.25 -10.38
N ALA A 49 -7.92 6.26 -11.42
CA ALA A 49 -6.77 7.15 -11.52
C ALA A 49 -7.18 8.64 -11.52
N GLY A 50 -8.26 9.00 -12.23
CA GLY A 50 -8.84 10.34 -12.21
C GLY A 50 -9.28 10.78 -10.81
N ARG A 51 -10.01 9.93 -10.09
CA ARG A 51 -10.43 10.19 -8.70
C ARG A 51 -9.24 10.37 -7.77
N ALA A 52 -8.18 9.59 -7.95
CA ALA A 52 -6.95 9.72 -7.18
C ALA A 52 -6.20 11.04 -7.46
N LEU A 53 -6.14 11.44 -8.73
CA LEU A 53 -5.55 12.73 -9.12
C LEU A 53 -6.34 13.91 -8.57
N GLU A 54 -7.66 13.85 -8.61
CA GLU A 54 -8.51 14.90 -8.06
C GLU A 54 -8.32 15.03 -6.55
N ALA A 55 -8.35 13.92 -5.81
CA ALA A 55 -8.10 13.90 -4.38
C ALA A 55 -6.70 14.45 -4.02
N ALA A 56 -5.67 14.08 -4.80
CA ALA A 56 -4.32 14.60 -4.63
C ALA A 56 -4.24 16.11 -4.92
N SER A 57 -4.95 16.59 -5.95
CA SER A 57 -5.03 18.00 -6.30
C SER A 57 -5.68 18.83 -5.18
N GLN A 58 -6.77 18.34 -4.58
CA GLN A 58 -7.45 18.97 -3.46
C GLN A 58 -6.54 19.06 -2.22
N ALA A 59 -5.75 18.03 -1.93
CA ALA A 59 -4.81 18.00 -0.80
C ALA A 59 -3.51 18.80 -1.06
N ARG A 60 -3.23 19.18 -2.31
CA ARG A 60 -1.96 19.81 -2.70
C ARG A 60 -1.74 21.15 -2.02
N SER A 61 -2.76 22.00 -1.93
CA SER A 61 -2.64 23.34 -1.33
C SER A 61 -2.36 23.24 0.17
N SER A 62 -3.08 22.38 0.89
CA SER A 62 -2.84 22.15 2.32
C SER A 62 -1.46 21.55 2.59
N MET A 63 -1.00 20.61 1.77
CA MET A 63 0.35 20.04 1.89
C MET A 63 1.45 21.06 1.57
N ALA A 64 1.22 21.95 0.62
CA ALA A 64 2.16 23.02 0.25
C ALA A 64 2.24 24.12 1.32
N ALA A 65 1.17 24.36 2.06
CA ALA A 65 1.13 25.34 3.16
C ALA A 65 1.93 24.89 4.39
N LEU A 66 2.20 23.59 4.56
CA LEU A 66 2.99 23.07 5.67
C LEU A 66 4.47 23.45 5.56
N GLY A 67 5.08 23.86 6.67
CA GLY A 67 6.51 24.11 6.74
C GLY A 67 7.34 22.84 6.56
N ALA A 68 8.64 22.98 6.30
CA ALA A 68 9.53 21.82 6.15
C ALA A 68 9.57 20.94 7.40
N PHE A 69 9.59 21.55 8.59
CA PHE A 69 9.58 20.82 9.87
C PHE A 69 8.26 20.09 10.13
N ASP A 70 7.11 20.70 9.78
CA ASP A 70 5.81 20.05 9.94
C ASP A 70 5.68 18.80 9.06
N ARG A 71 6.18 18.89 7.81
CA ARG A 71 6.23 17.72 6.91
C ARG A 71 7.17 16.65 7.43
N ALA A 72 8.33 17.03 7.99
CA ALA A 72 9.25 16.09 8.60
C ALA A 72 8.60 15.38 9.81
N ALA A 73 7.89 16.11 10.67
CA ALA A 73 7.17 15.54 11.80
C ALA A 73 6.08 14.55 11.36
N LEU A 74 5.34 14.84 10.29
CA LEU A 74 4.38 13.91 9.69
C LEU A 74 5.06 12.62 9.19
N LEU A 75 6.19 12.74 8.48
CA LEU A 75 6.93 11.58 7.98
C LEU A 75 7.52 10.74 9.12
N HIS A 76 8.03 11.37 10.18
CA HIS A 76 8.50 10.66 11.37
C HIS A 76 7.37 9.89 12.04
N ARG A 77 6.19 10.50 12.19
CA ARG A 77 5.02 9.79 12.74
C ARG A 77 4.62 8.58 11.89
N VAL A 78 4.70 8.68 10.57
CA VAL A 78 4.47 7.53 9.68
C VAL A 78 5.53 6.45 9.92
N ALA A 79 6.80 6.82 10.03
CA ALA A 79 7.88 5.88 10.33
C ALA A 79 7.69 5.18 11.67
N ASP A 80 7.30 5.89 12.73
CA ASP A 80 7.03 5.33 14.05
C ASP A 80 5.91 4.28 14.00
N VAL A 81 4.82 4.56 13.25
CA VAL A 81 3.73 3.60 13.04
C VAL A 81 4.20 2.39 12.24
N MET A 82 5.05 2.57 11.24
CA MET A 82 5.60 1.46 10.45
C MET A 82 6.54 0.58 11.27
N GLU A 83 7.41 1.19 12.08
CA GLU A 83 8.35 0.49 12.97
C GLU A 83 7.59 -0.30 14.05
N GLY A 84 6.57 0.31 14.67
CA GLY A 84 5.70 -0.38 15.63
C GLY A 84 4.92 -1.56 15.05
N ARG A 85 4.80 -1.64 13.71
CA ARG A 85 4.13 -2.75 12.98
C ARG A 85 5.10 -3.64 12.22
N ARG A 86 6.41 -3.59 12.52
CA ARG A 86 7.43 -4.34 11.78
C ARG A 86 7.17 -5.84 11.77
N ASP A 87 6.75 -6.39 12.90
CA ASP A 87 6.52 -7.82 13.03
C ASP A 87 5.27 -8.27 12.26
N ASP A 88 4.24 -7.42 12.17
CA ASP A 88 3.02 -7.67 11.39
C ASP A 88 3.23 -7.51 9.87
N THR A 89 4.14 -6.64 9.44
CA THR A 89 4.37 -6.31 8.02
C THR A 89 5.50 -7.12 7.37
N ARG A 90 6.27 -7.88 8.16
CA ARG A 90 7.35 -8.79 7.72
C ARG A 90 6.91 -9.76 6.61
N PRO A 91 5.74 -10.41 6.67
CA PRO A 91 5.29 -11.32 5.61
C PRO A 91 5.18 -10.62 4.24
N GLY A 92 4.73 -9.35 4.23
CA GLY A 92 4.53 -8.54 3.02
C GLY A 92 5.81 -8.22 2.24
N GLN A 93 6.93 -7.95 2.93
CA GLN A 93 8.16 -7.51 2.29
C GLN A 93 8.98 -8.66 1.68
N ALA A 94 8.88 -9.86 2.25
CA ALA A 94 9.53 -11.06 1.72
C ALA A 94 9.05 -11.40 0.29
N LEU A 95 7.83 -10.99 -0.05
CA LEU A 95 7.15 -11.27 -1.31
C LEU A 95 7.58 -10.34 -2.44
N GLN A 96 8.19 -9.18 -2.13
CA GLN A 96 8.70 -8.26 -3.16
C GLN A 96 10.07 -8.68 -3.71
N GLY A 97 10.56 -9.89 -3.39
CA GLY A 97 11.87 -10.39 -3.83
C GLY A 97 13.06 -9.66 -3.21
N ARG A 98 12.83 -8.74 -2.26
CA ARG A 98 13.90 -8.07 -1.52
C ARG A 98 14.42 -9.01 -0.45
N SER A 99 15.49 -9.73 -0.78
CA SER A 99 16.30 -10.46 0.20
C SER A 99 16.60 -9.55 1.39
N ALA A 100 16.29 -10.00 2.60
CA ALA A 100 16.56 -9.30 3.86
C ALA A 100 18.06 -9.00 4.12
N ARG A 101 18.96 -9.33 3.18
CA ARG A 101 20.36 -8.90 3.18
C ARG A 101 20.52 -7.48 2.68
N ARG A 102 20.17 -6.50 3.51
CA ARG A 102 20.92 -5.24 3.57
C ARG A 102 20.87 -4.64 4.97
N SER A 103 21.58 -5.30 5.87
CA SER A 103 22.09 -4.71 7.10
C SER A 103 23.60 -4.60 6.94
N ARG A 104 24.07 -3.43 6.54
CA ARG A 104 25.33 -2.79 6.96
C ARG A 104 25.19 -1.30 6.69
#